data_AF-A0A7X2P8P0-F1
#
_entry.id   AF-A0A7X2P8P0-F1
#
_cell.length_a   1.000
_cell.length_b   1.000
_cell.length_c   1.000
_cell.angle_alpha   90.00
_cell.angle_beta   90.00
_cell.angle_gamma   90.00
#
_symmetry.space_group_name_H-M   'P 1'
#
loop_
_entity.id
_entity.type
_entity.pdbx_description
1 polymer ?
#
loop_
_entity_poly.entity_id
_entity_poly.type
_entity_poly.pdbx_seq_one_letter_code
_entity_poly.pdbx_strand_id
1 'polypeptide(L)'
;MKMNKQFAAITAAALGMSMLFTACGGSTGSTSSTSAAASSASASAAESAASKTAASESAAASASTSGSSQAASDTSSDLNSKSLDDIIAAVKEEGDVESVGMPDNWADWASLWQNLKDNYGITHTDADMSSAEELQMFQTEGENAQAAVIASNFALGGDLTNLDPAFEFWAQMAKDGRINTLDITQQNFETGEVEVGVVWSFTGVPYSKDITNYEMKATVPTDRSIQSGYASVINKYAPHPNAAALAREVMFSDEGQTYQANAGGIPTRTDVTIDGFDPDQYKNCILMDDTDAYSKACEEVVSRWQEEITPLLVQ
;
A
#
# COMPACT_ATOMS: atom_id res chain seq x y z
N MET A 1 10.49 6.84 -39.59
CA MET A 1 10.49 5.46 -39.09
C MET A 1 10.56 5.56 -37.58
N LYS A 2 9.40 5.47 -36.92
CA LYS A 2 9.21 5.82 -35.50
C LYS A 2 9.53 4.63 -34.59
N MET A 3 10.02 4.98 -33.40
CA MET A 3 10.57 4.15 -32.33
C MET A 3 9.67 2.99 -31.89
N ASN A 4 10.24 1.79 -31.77
CA ASN A 4 9.74 0.74 -30.87
C ASN A 4 10.44 0.93 -29.52
N LYS A 5 9.75 1.58 -28.57
CA LYS A 5 10.09 1.49 -27.14
C LYS A 5 9.43 0.22 -26.61
N GLN A 6 10.23 -0.81 -26.35
CA GLN A 6 9.80 -1.88 -25.45
C GLN A 6 9.93 -1.33 -24.03
N PHE A 7 8.79 -1.13 -23.37
CA PHE A 7 8.76 -1.02 -21.93
C PHE A 7 8.97 -2.42 -21.38
N ALA A 8 10.11 -2.66 -20.73
CA ALA A 8 10.26 -3.80 -19.85
C ALA A 8 9.53 -3.46 -18.54
N ALA A 9 8.32 -3.99 -18.38
CA ALA A 9 7.67 -4.04 -17.09
C ALA A 9 8.29 -5.21 -16.32
N ILE A 10 8.98 -4.91 -15.22
CA ILE A 10 9.40 -5.90 -14.24
C ILE A 10 8.31 -5.92 -13.17
N THR A 11 7.48 -6.95 -13.21
CA THR A 11 6.42 -7.24 -12.21
C THR A 11 7.08 -7.73 -10.92
N ALA A 12 6.74 -7.20 -9.74
CA ALA A 12 7.33 -7.71 -8.51
C ALA A 12 6.63 -7.35 -7.18
N ALA A 13 5.85 -8.33 -6.70
CA ALA A 13 5.41 -8.66 -5.34
C ALA A 13 3.91 -8.91 -5.38
N ALA A 14 3.52 -10.13 -5.70
CA ALA A 14 2.14 -10.53 -5.70
C ALA A 14 1.70 -10.76 -4.24
N LEU A 15 0.59 -10.19 -3.79
CA LEU A 15 0.22 -10.13 -2.37
C LEU A 15 -1.22 -10.58 -2.24
N GLY A 16 -1.46 -11.60 -1.42
CA GLY A 16 -2.81 -12.12 -1.17
C GLY A 16 -3.54 -11.27 -0.14
N MET A 17 -4.84 -11.03 -0.31
CA MET A 17 -5.66 -10.40 0.74
C MET A 17 -5.95 -11.44 1.85
N SER A 18 -5.69 -11.07 3.11
CA SER A 18 -5.90 -11.87 4.31
C SER A 18 -7.06 -11.31 5.13
N MET A 19 -7.87 -12.18 5.72
CA MET A 19 -8.78 -11.81 6.80
C MET A 19 -8.07 -12.02 8.14
N LEU A 20 -8.18 -11.02 9.00
CA LEU A 20 -7.72 -11.07 10.38
C LEU A 20 -8.91 -11.37 11.28
N PHE A 21 -8.78 -12.38 12.13
CA PHE A 21 -9.80 -12.74 13.12
C PHE A 21 -9.22 -12.62 14.53
N THR A 22 -9.96 -11.96 15.41
CA THR A 22 -9.70 -11.99 16.86
C THR A 22 -10.49 -13.11 17.51
N ALA A 23 -9.81 -14.06 18.17
CA ALA A 23 -10.48 -15.11 18.94
C ALA A 23 -10.66 -14.66 20.39
N CYS A 24 -11.85 -14.19 20.76
CA CYS A 24 -12.16 -13.83 22.14
C CYS A 24 -12.44 -15.09 23.00
N GLY A 25 -11.48 -15.45 23.86
CA GLY A 25 -11.73 -16.31 25.03
C GLY A 25 -12.33 -15.47 26.18
N GLY A 26 -13.59 -15.72 26.54
CA GLY A 26 -14.33 -14.88 27.49
C GLY A 26 -14.04 -15.13 28.98
N SER A 27 -14.14 -14.08 29.82
CA SER A 27 -15.20 -13.94 30.84
C SER A 27 -15.13 -12.63 31.66
N THR A 28 -16.28 -11.95 31.75
CA THR A 28 -16.85 -11.15 32.88
C THR A 28 -16.29 -9.78 33.29
N GLY A 29 -17.16 -8.75 33.28
CA GLY A 29 -17.12 -7.64 34.25
C GLY A 29 -17.64 -6.27 33.79
N SER A 30 -18.95 -6.03 33.96
CA SER A 30 -19.71 -4.79 33.62
C SER A 30 -19.30 -3.54 34.42
N THR A 31 -19.34 -2.32 33.83
CA THR A 31 -20.28 -1.23 34.19
C THR A 31 -20.07 0.08 33.41
N SER A 32 -21.20 0.74 33.15
CA SER A 32 -21.47 1.97 32.40
C SER A 32 -21.01 3.29 33.05
N SER A 33 -20.74 4.33 32.24
CA SER A 33 -21.20 5.70 32.51
C SER A 33 -21.18 6.62 31.28
N THR A 34 -22.31 7.29 31.07
CA THR A 34 -22.63 8.36 30.12
C THR A 34 -22.09 9.74 30.55
N SER A 35 -21.64 10.57 29.59
CA SER A 35 -21.86 12.04 29.53
C SER A 35 -21.22 12.60 28.23
N ALA A 36 -22.00 13.10 27.27
CA ALA A 36 -22.52 14.46 27.13
C ALA A 36 -21.60 15.43 26.34
N ALA A 37 -22.02 15.66 25.09
CA ALA A 37 -22.05 16.92 24.32
C ALA A 37 -20.92 17.96 24.42
N ALA A 38 -20.37 18.30 23.24
CA ALA A 38 -20.07 19.70 22.90
C ALA A 38 -20.24 19.94 21.39
N SER A 39 -20.99 20.99 21.08
CA SER A 39 -21.42 21.48 19.78
C SER A 39 -20.48 22.54 19.20
N SER A 40 -20.39 22.62 17.87
CA SER A 40 -20.47 23.86 17.06
C SER A 40 -20.30 23.48 15.58
N ALA A 41 -21.32 23.57 14.72
CA ALA A 41 -21.66 24.75 13.90
C ALA A 41 -20.46 25.28 13.07
N SER A 42 -20.51 25.60 11.79
CA SER A 42 -21.46 25.54 10.66
C SER A 42 -20.80 26.44 9.59
N ALA A 43 -20.76 26.05 8.30
CA ALA A 43 -20.70 26.95 7.12
C ALA A 43 -20.36 26.08 5.89
N SER A 44 -21.35 25.63 5.13
CA SER A 44 -22.00 26.32 3.99
C SER A 44 -21.16 26.29 2.71
N ALA A 45 -21.75 25.59 1.74
CA ALA A 45 -21.39 25.44 0.34
C ALA A 45 -20.91 26.72 -0.37
N ALA A 46 -20.01 26.55 -1.33
CA ALA A 46 -20.20 27.12 -2.66
C ALA A 46 -19.31 26.39 -3.68
N GLU A 47 -20.00 25.98 -4.73
CA GLU A 47 -19.62 25.32 -5.96
C GLU A 47 -18.84 26.28 -6.89
N SER A 48 -17.91 25.76 -7.70
CA SER A 48 -17.49 26.47 -8.92
C SER A 48 -16.83 25.53 -9.91
N ALA A 49 -17.46 25.45 -11.07
CA ALA A 49 -17.03 24.75 -12.26
C ALA A 49 -15.84 25.41 -12.98
N ALA A 50 -15.17 24.55 -13.75
CA ALA A 50 -14.29 24.76 -14.90
C ALA A 50 -14.20 26.16 -15.55
N SER A 51 -12.99 26.54 -15.96
CA SER A 51 -12.60 26.53 -17.38
C SER A 51 -11.26 27.24 -17.65
N LYS A 52 -10.48 26.59 -18.52
CA LYS A 52 -9.30 27.03 -19.29
C LYS A 52 -9.29 28.53 -19.67
N THR A 53 -8.09 29.14 -19.68
CA THR A 53 -7.37 29.59 -20.91
C THR A 53 -6.11 30.38 -20.56
N ALA A 54 -5.13 30.23 -21.45
CA ALA A 54 -3.72 30.62 -21.36
C ALA A 54 -3.41 32.11 -21.64
N ALA A 55 -2.11 32.41 -21.46
CA ALA A 55 -1.30 33.51 -22.01
C ALA A 55 -1.49 34.90 -21.36
N SER A 56 -0.48 35.75 -21.15
CA SER A 56 0.97 35.75 -21.35
C SER A 56 1.49 37.11 -20.86
N GLU A 57 2.74 37.17 -20.35
CA GLU A 57 3.66 38.35 -20.33
C GLU A 57 3.22 39.60 -19.53
N SER A 58 4.06 40.40 -18.85
CA SER A 58 5.51 40.53 -18.75
C SER A 58 5.85 41.52 -17.60
N ALA A 59 6.97 41.24 -16.92
CA ALA A 59 7.96 42.14 -16.29
C ALA A 59 7.57 43.13 -15.16
N ALA A 60 8.23 43.00 -14.01
CA ALA A 60 9.40 43.83 -13.65
C ALA A 60 10.13 43.36 -12.37
N ALA A 61 11.45 43.14 -12.50
CA ALA A 61 12.60 43.35 -11.58
C ALA A 61 12.35 43.65 -10.08
N SER A 62 13.17 43.29 -9.09
CA SER A 62 14.42 42.52 -8.95
C SER A 62 14.71 42.48 -7.43
N ALA A 63 15.11 41.34 -6.87
CA ALA A 63 15.99 41.29 -5.70
C ALA A 63 16.58 39.88 -5.55
N SER A 64 17.87 39.78 -5.84
CA SER A 64 18.74 38.62 -5.65
C SER A 64 18.82 38.20 -4.18
N THR A 65 18.56 36.92 -3.91
CA THR A 65 19.22 36.19 -2.82
C THR A 65 19.73 34.86 -3.37
N SER A 66 21.02 34.65 -3.15
CA SER A 66 21.82 33.52 -3.61
C SER A 66 21.38 32.26 -2.88
N GLY A 67 20.72 31.34 -3.59
CA GLY A 67 20.53 29.95 -3.19
C GLY A 67 20.88 29.10 -4.40
N SER A 68 22.03 28.43 -4.34
CA SER A 68 22.55 27.56 -5.39
C SER A 68 21.54 26.47 -5.70
N SER A 69 20.74 26.61 -6.77
CA SER A 69 20.05 25.46 -7.34
C SER A 69 21.13 24.60 -8.00
N GLN A 70 21.48 23.51 -7.33
CA GLN A 70 22.31 22.49 -7.92
C GLN A 70 21.49 21.87 -9.04
N ALA A 71 21.78 22.30 -10.27
CA ALA A 71 21.21 21.70 -11.46
C ALA A 71 21.51 20.20 -11.40
N ALA A 72 20.45 19.38 -11.38
CA ALA A 72 20.58 17.95 -11.53
C ALA A 72 21.40 17.67 -12.79
N SER A 73 22.62 17.19 -12.60
CA SER A 73 23.49 16.81 -13.69
C SER A 73 22.80 15.70 -14.47
N ASP A 74 22.70 15.87 -15.79
CA ASP A 74 22.16 14.91 -16.76
C ASP A 74 23.09 13.68 -16.89
N THR A 75 23.29 12.99 -15.77
CA THR A 75 24.12 11.79 -15.63
C THR A 75 23.17 10.64 -15.35
N SER A 76 22.18 10.46 -16.23
CA SER A 76 21.41 9.23 -16.30
C SER A 76 22.34 8.12 -16.79
N SER A 77 23.26 7.66 -15.94
CA SER A 77 24.07 6.49 -16.20
C SER A 77 23.14 5.30 -16.32
N ASP A 78 23.28 4.49 -17.37
CA ASP A 78 22.49 3.27 -17.55
C ASP A 78 22.84 2.26 -16.46
N LEU A 79 22.04 2.25 -15.39
CA LEU A 79 22.24 1.41 -14.21
C LEU A 79 22.23 -0.08 -14.57
N ASN A 80 21.48 -0.50 -15.59
CA ASN A 80 21.39 -1.89 -16.02
C ASN A 80 22.67 -2.39 -16.72
N SER A 81 23.53 -1.48 -17.15
CA SER A 81 24.80 -1.82 -17.82
C SER A 81 25.97 -1.98 -16.85
N LYS A 82 25.80 -1.60 -15.58
CA LYS A 82 26.85 -1.66 -14.55
C LYS A 82 26.92 -3.05 -13.94
N SER A 83 28.12 -3.46 -13.52
CA SER A 83 28.26 -4.64 -12.66
C SER A 83 27.82 -4.32 -11.24
N LEU A 84 27.44 -5.34 -10.46
CA LEU A 84 27.09 -5.17 -9.05
C LEU A 84 28.28 -4.58 -8.25
N ASP A 85 29.51 -4.98 -8.56
CA ASP A 85 30.72 -4.44 -7.93
C ASP A 85 30.88 -2.94 -8.20
N ASP A 86 30.59 -2.49 -9.42
CA ASP A 86 30.63 -1.07 -9.79
C ASP A 86 29.53 -0.27 -9.07
N ILE A 87 28.34 -0.86 -8.91
CA ILE A 87 27.24 -0.25 -8.15
C ILE A 87 27.65 -0.12 -6.68
N ILE A 88 28.16 -1.19 -6.06
CA ILE A 88 28.60 -1.19 -4.65
C ILE A 88 29.74 -0.17 -4.43
N ALA A 89 30.64 -0.02 -5.39
CA ALA A 89 31.70 0.98 -5.32
C ALA A 89 31.13 2.41 -5.32
N ALA A 90 30.18 2.71 -6.20
CA ALA A 90 29.54 4.02 -6.29
C ALA A 90 28.66 4.34 -5.07
N VAL A 91 28.01 3.33 -4.50
CA VAL A 91 27.18 3.46 -3.29
C VAL A 91 27.95 4.02 -2.10
N LYS A 92 29.25 3.71 -1.98
CA LYS A 92 30.10 4.25 -0.90
C LYS A 92 30.31 5.76 -1.00
N GLU A 93 30.16 6.32 -2.20
CA GLU A 93 30.23 7.77 -2.42
C GLU A 93 28.88 8.44 -2.15
N GLU A 94 27.77 7.75 -2.45
CA GLU A 94 26.41 8.23 -2.22
C GLU A 94 26.04 8.18 -0.74
N GLY A 95 26.23 7.05 -0.06
CA GLY A 95 26.08 6.92 1.40
C GLY A 95 24.65 6.86 1.93
N ASP A 96 23.65 7.29 1.17
CA ASP A 96 22.24 7.22 1.54
C ASP A 96 21.30 6.82 0.40
N VAL A 97 20.09 6.37 0.76
CA VAL A 97 19.01 6.05 -0.16
C VAL A 97 17.70 6.66 0.33
N GLU A 98 17.01 7.36 -0.58
CA GLU A 98 15.67 7.87 -0.34
C GLU A 98 14.60 6.99 -0.98
N SER A 99 13.56 6.67 -0.22
CA SER A 99 12.36 5.98 -0.72
C SER A 99 11.10 6.80 -0.50
N VAL A 100 10.01 6.30 -1.08
CA VAL A 100 8.66 6.83 -0.92
C VAL A 100 7.74 5.62 -0.73
N GLY A 101 6.92 5.62 0.32
CA GLY A 101 5.96 4.55 0.59
C GLY A 101 6.60 3.23 1.04
N MET A 102 7.78 3.30 1.67
CA MET A 102 8.48 2.11 2.18
C MET A 102 8.90 2.28 3.66
N PRO A 103 7.94 2.55 4.57
CA PRO A 103 8.25 2.82 5.97
C PRO A 103 8.63 1.54 6.73
N ASP A 104 9.45 1.68 7.77
CA ASP A 104 9.97 0.59 8.60
C ASP A 104 8.89 -0.36 9.15
N ASN A 105 7.71 0.19 9.47
CA ASN A 105 6.62 -0.51 10.14
C ASN A 105 5.67 -1.26 9.17
N TRP A 106 6.02 -1.36 7.90
CA TRP A 106 5.16 -1.98 6.88
C TRP A 106 5.94 -2.97 6.02
N ALA A 107 5.32 -4.11 5.69
CA ALA A 107 5.86 -5.15 4.80
C ALA A 107 7.31 -5.63 5.10
N ASP A 108 7.77 -5.48 6.36
CA ASP A 108 9.13 -5.79 6.81
C ASP A 108 10.25 -5.02 6.08
N TRP A 109 9.99 -3.77 5.70
CA TRP A 109 11.01 -2.90 5.10
C TRP A 109 12.17 -2.61 6.07
N ALA A 110 11.93 -2.57 7.37
CA ALA A 110 12.97 -2.39 8.39
C ALA A 110 14.11 -3.41 8.25
N SER A 111 13.79 -4.69 7.99
CA SER A 111 14.82 -5.73 7.80
C SER A 111 15.68 -5.48 6.56
N LEU A 112 15.07 -4.99 5.48
CA LEU A 112 15.80 -4.63 4.27
C LEU A 112 16.72 -3.41 4.50
N TRP A 113 16.22 -2.37 5.17
CA TRP A 113 17.03 -1.17 5.48
C TRP A 113 18.16 -1.48 6.45
N GLN A 114 17.90 -2.32 7.45
CA GLN A 114 18.92 -2.80 8.37
C GLN A 114 20.00 -3.63 7.64
N ASN A 115 19.60 -4.47 6.68
CA ASN A 115 20.55 -5.20 5.84
C ASN A 115 21.44 -4.26 5.02
N LEU A 116 20.86 -3.24 4.38
CA LEU A 116 21.62 -2.27 3.60
C LEU A 116 22.61 -1.48 4.46
N LYS A 117 22.19 -1.10 5.67
CA LYS A 117 23.04 -0.42 6.65
C LYS A 117 24.20 -1.30 7.12
N ASP A 118 23.93 -2.54 7.50
CA ASP A 118 24.95 -3.42 8.07
C ASP A 118 25.96 -3.91 7.04
N ASN A 119 25.51 -4.19 5.81
CA ASN A 119 26.36 -4.76 4.76
C ASN A 119 27.04 -3.71 3.88
N TYR A 120 26.42 -2.54 3.70
CA TYR A 120 26.88 -1.54 2.74
C TYR A 120 27.08 -0.14 3.34
N GLY A 121 26.71 0.07 4.61
CA GLY A 121 26.87 1.35 5.29
C GLY A 121 25.92 2.44 4.80
N ILE A 122 24.82 2.07 4.14
CA ILE A 122 23.83 2.98 3.57
C ILE A 122 22.84 3.39 4.64
N THR A 123 22.61 4.69 4.80
CA THR A 123 21.48 5.19 5.60
C THR A 123 20.24 5.34 4.74
N HIS A 124 19.07 5.14 5.34
CA HIS A 124 17.79 5.25 4.66
C HIS A 124 17.00 6.43 5.19
N THR A 125 16.33 7.15 4.28
CA THR A 125 15.33 8.16 4.59
C THR A 125 14.09 7.89 3.75
N ASP A 126 12.97 7.57 4.37
CA ASP A 126 11.69 7.55 3.67
C ASP A 126 11.11 8.96 3.68
N ALA A 127 10.75 9.47 2.51
CA ALA A 127 9.87 10.60 2.44
C ALA A 127 8.45 10.08 2.67
N ASP A 128 7.99 10.15 3.93
CA ASP A 128 6.57 10.30 4.20
C ASP A 128 6.14 11.57 3.44
N MET A 129 5.52 11.43 2.26
CA MET A 129 4.92 12.61 1.66
C MET A 129 3.94 13.15 2.71
N SER A 130 4.05 14.45 3.03
CA SER A 130 3.10 15.06 3.97
C SER A 130 1.72 14.73 3.45
N SER A 131 0.90 14.13 4.31
CA SER A 131 -0.28 13.43 3.87
C SER A 131 -1.16 14.30 2.98
N ALA A 132 -1.16 15.63 2.99
CA ALA A 132 -2.05 16.44 2.16
C ALA A 132 -1.90 16.35 0.60
N GLU A 133 -0.72 16.06 0.05
CA GLU A 133 -0.52 15.89 -1.41
C GLU A 133 -0.57 14.42 -1.84
N GLU A 134 -0.05 13.50 -1.02
CA GLU A 134 -0.27 12.07 -1.17
C GLU A 134 -1.74 11.73 -0.93
N LEU A 135 -2.42 12.26 0.09
CA LEU A 135 -3.87 12.15 0.34
C LEU A 135 -4.69 12.74 -0.80
N GLN A 136 -4.21 13.60 -1.69
CA GLN A 136 -5.04 13.90 -2.88
C GLN A 136 -5.00 12.76 -3.90
N MET A 137 -3.93 11.95 -3.90
CA MET A 137 -3.83 10.70 -4.65
C MET A 137 -4.45 9.53 -3.84
N PHE A 138 -4.23 9.44 -2.53
CA PHE A 138 -4.72 8.46 -1.55
C PHE A 138 -6.15 8.69 -1.01
N GLN A 139 -6.72 9.90 -1.06
CA GLN A 139 -8.18 10.09 -0.86
C GLN A 139 -8.97 9.39 -1.98
N THR A 140 -8.28 9.01 -3.06
CA THR A 140 -8.75 8.05 -4.06
C THR A 140 -8.36 6.60 -3.70
N GLU A 141 -7.25 6.40 -3.01
CA GLU A 141 -6.75 5.09 -2.51
C GLU A 141 -7.42 4.64 -1.21
N GLY A 142 -8.71 4.33 -1.34
CA GLY A 142 -9.26 3.21 -0.58
C GLY A 142 -8.70 1.87 -1.06
N GLU A 143 -7.41 1.71 -1.37
CA GLU A 143 -6.87 0.50 -2.01
C GLU A 143 -7.20 -0.76 -1.18
N ASN A 144 -7.02 -0.71 0.13
CA ASN A 144 -7.38 -1.82 1.02
C ASN A 144 -8.90 -2.10 1.03
N ALA A 145 -9.73 -1.04 1.07
CA ALA A 145 -11.18 -1.18 1.13
C ALA A 145 -11.77 -1.65 -0.22
N GLN A 146 -11.30 -1.10 -1.34
CA GLN A 146 -11.64 -1.51 -2.70
C GLN A 146 -11.21 -2.96 -2.93
N ALA A 147 -9.96 -3.30 -2.61
CA ALA A 147 -9.44 -4.66 -2.67
C ALA A 147 -10.28 -5.63 -1.83
N ALA A 148 -10.70 -5.23 -0.63
CA ALA A 148 -11.57 -6.04 0.23
C ALA A 148 -12.95 -6.27 -0.39
N VAL A 149 -13.56 -5.24 -0.99
CA VAL A 149 -14.84 -5.36 -1.71
C VAL A 149 -14.70 -6.27 -2.93
N ILE A 150 -13.65 -6.10 -3.73
CA ILE A 150 -13.37 -6.94 -4.91
C ILE A 150 -13.07 -8.39 -4.51
N ALA A 151 -12.27 -8.61 -3.46
CA ALA A 151 -12.02 -9.95 -2.92
C ALA A 151 -13.30 -10.64 -2.46
N SER A 152 -14.15 -9.91 -1.73
CA SER A 152 -15.47 -10.40 -1.33
C SER A 152 -16.33 -10.72 -2.54
N ASN A 153 -16.27 -9.89 -3.59
CA ASN A 153 -17.05 -10.09 -4.81
C ASN A 153 -16.70 -11.43 -5.47
N PHE A 154 -15.41 -11.71 -5.63
CA PHE A 154 -14.94 -12.97 -6.18
C PHE A 154 -15.30 -14.17 -5.30
N ALA A 155 -15.23 -14.05 -3.97
CA ALA A 155 -15.66 -15.09 -3.04
C ALA A 155 -17.17 -15.37 -3.15
N LEU A 156 -17.96 -14.36 -3.47
CA LEU A 156 -19.42 -14.45 -3.65
C LEU A 156 -19.84 -14.80 -5.09
N GLY A 157 -18.88 -15.11 -5.97
CA GLY A 157 -19.14 -15.57 -7.34
C GLY A 157 -19.28 -14.46 -8.39
N GLY A 158 -18.96 -13.21 -8.03
CA GLY A 158 -18.82 -12.10 -8.98
C GLY A 158 -17.46 -12.08 -9.69
N ASP A 159 -17.26 -11.04 -10.50
CA ASP A 159 -16.02 -10.75 -11.21
C ASP A 159 -15.83 -9.23 -11.40
N LEU A 160 -14.79 -8.80 -12.13
CA LEU A 160 -14.49 -7.37 -12.35
C LEU A 160 -15.55 -6.63 -13.18
N THR A 161 -16.50 -7.33 -13.79
CA THR A 161 -17.58 -6.75 -14.61
C THR A 161 -18.95 -6.83 -13.94
N ASN A 162 -19.06 -7.58 -12.84
CA ASN A 162 -20.29 -7.73 -12.07
C ASN A 162 -19.97 -7.69 -10.57
N LEU A 163 -20.12 -6.50 -9.99
CA LEU A 163 -19.88 -6.23 -8.56
C LEU A 163 -21.11 -6.46 -7.66
N ASP A 164 -22.26 -6.82 -8.24
CA ASP A 164 -23.51 -6.97 -7.50
C ASP A 164 -23.42 -7.94 -6.30
N PRO A 165 -22.77 -9.11 -6.39
CA PRO A 165 -22.65 -10.01 -5.25
C PRO A 165 -22.01 -9.37 -4.02
N ALA A 166 -20.93 -8.60 -4.20
CA ALA A 166 -20.31 -7.86 -3.10
C ALA A 166 -21.24 -6.77 -2.55
N PHE A 167 -21.88 -5.99 -3.40
CA PHE A 167 -22.74 -4.90 -2.95
C PHE A 167 -24.00 -5.39 -2.23
N GLU A 168 -24.55 -6.54 -2.62
CA GLU A 168 -25.61 -7.22 -1.87
C GLU A 168 -25.14 -7.60 -0.46
N PHE A 169 -23.95 -8.20 -0.35
CA PHE A 169 -23.35 -8.58 0.94
C PHE A 169 -23.06 -7.36 1.82
N TRP A 170 -22.38 -6.34 1.29
CA TRP A 170 -22.02 -5.15 2.07
C TRP A 170 -23.25 -4.31 2.44
N ALA A 171 -24.28 -4.25 1.59
CA ALA A 171 -25.53 -3.60 1.94
C ALA A 171 -26.25 -4.33 3.10
N GLN A 172 -26.20 -5.67 3.12
CA GLN A 172 -26.72 -6.44 4.25
C GLN A 172 -25.91 -6.19 5.52
N MET A 173 -24.58 -6.22 5.44
CA MET A 173 -23.69 -5.91 6.57
C MET A 173 -23.93 -4.50 7.14
N ALA A 174 -24.17 -3.52 6.27
CA ALA A 174 -24.50 -2.15 6.66
C ALA A 174 -25.84 -2.09 7.41
N LYS A 175 -26.91 -2.70 6.84
CA LYS A 175 -28.24 -2.75 7.47
C LYS A 175 -28.23 -3.45 8.83
N ASP A 176 -27.36 -4.44 8.99
CA ASP A 176 -27.19 -5.16 10.26
C ASP A 176 -26.32 -4.41 11.28
N GLY A 177 -25.78 -3.23 10.91
CA GLY A 177 -24.91 -2.42 11.78
C GLY A 177 -23.55 -3.07 12.05
N ARG A 178 -23.05 -3.89 11.11
CA ARG A 178 -21.83 -4.70 11.27
C ARG A 178 -20.60 -4.15 10.56
N ILE A 179 -20.73 -2.98 9.92
CA ILE A 179 -19.59 -2.31 9.27
C ILE A 179 -19.02 -1.28 10.24
N ASN A 180 -17.78 -1.51 10.65
CA ASN A 180 -16.98 -0.50 11.34
C ASN A 180 -16.28 0.37 10.28
N THR A 181 -16.39 1.69 10.40
CA THR A 181 -15.75 2.67 9.50
C THR A 181 -14.39 3.16 10.00
N LEU A 182 -13.90 2.61 11.12
CA LEU A 182 -12.55 2.89 11.60
C LEU A 182 -11.50 2.26 10.68
N ASP A 183 -10.38 2.93 10.54
CA ASP A 183 -9.22 2.40 9.83
C ASP A 183 -8.74 1.09 10.45
N ILE A 184 -8.32 0.14 9.62
CA ILE A 184 -7.83 -1.16 10.08
C ILE A 184 -6.33 -1.03 10.38
N THR A 185 -6.02 -0.52 11.58
CA THR A 185 -4.65 -0.32 12.06
C THR A 185 -4.31 -1.34 13.15
N GLN A 186 -3.00 -1.58 13.39
CA GLN A 186 -2.56 -2.40 14.51
C GLN A 186 -3.14 -1.90 15.84
N GLN A 187 -3.12 -0.58 16.06
CA GLN A 187 -3.65 0.05 17.27
C GLN A 187 -5.15 -0.28 17.47
N ASN A 188 -5.96 -0.18 16.42
CA ASN A 188 -7.40 -0.42 16.54
C ASN A 188 -7.73 -1.91 16.76
N PHE A 189 -6.85 -2.81 16.33
CA PHE A 189 -6.89 -4.20 16.77
C PHE A 189 -6.47 -4.33 18.24
N GLU A 190 -5.36 -3.74 18.67
CA GLU A 190 -4.89 -3.83 20.06
C GLU A 190 -5.93 -3.32 21.08
N THR A 191 -6.66 -2.25 20.75
CA THR A 191 -7.75 -1.71 21.57
C THR A 191 -9.01 -2.58 21.56
N GLY A 192 -9.14 -3.50 20.60
CA GLY A 192 -10.33 -4.33 20.39
C GLY A 192 -11.47 -3.62 19.67
N GLU A 193 -11.21 -2.45 19.06
CA GLU A 193 -12.21 -1.71 18.27
C GLU A 193 -12.46 -2.36 16.91
N VAL A 194 -11.47 -3.08 16.37
CA VAL A 194 -11.62 -3.93 15.18
C VAL A 194 -11.56 -5.40 15.60
N GLU A 195 -12.68 -6.10 15.46
CA GLU A 195 -12.74 -7.55 15.76
C GLU A 195 -12.28 -8.41 14.57
N VAL A 196 -12.71 -8.02 13.36
CA VAL A 196 -12.38 -8.67 12.09
C VAL A 196 -12.04 -7.59 11.07
N GLY A 197 -10.90 -7.73 10.40
CA GLY A 197 -10.47 -6.81 9.36
C GLY A 197 -10.01 -7.54 8.10
N VAL A 198 -10.32 -6.99 6.94
CA VAL A 198 -9.82 -7.48 5.65
C VAL A 198 -8.66 -6.58 5.25
N VAL A 199 -7.45 -7.12 5.24
CA VAL A 199 -6.21 -6.39 4.93
C VAL A 199 -5.31 -7.25 4.06
N TRP A 200 -4.26 -6.69 3.49
CA TRP A 200 -3.28 -7.53 2.83
C TRP A 200 -2.56 -8.45 3.82
N SER A 201 -2.18 -9.64 3.34
CA SER A 201 -1.41 -10.64 4.10
C SER A 201 -0.14 -10.05 4.74
N PHE A 202 0.58 -9.21 4.01
CA PHE A 202 1.79 -8.54 4.51
C PHE A 202 1.54 -7.48 5.61
N THR A 203 0.28 -7.09 5.81
CA THR A 203 -0.15 -6.23 6.92
C THR A 203 -0.68 -7.08 8.08
N GLY A 204 -1.47 -8.12 7.77
CA GLY A 204 -2.11 -8.93 8.79
C GLY A 204 -1.17 -9.90 9.50
N VAL A 205 -0.23 -10.51 8.79
CA VAL A 205 0.73 -11.44 9.39
C VAL A 205 1.62 -10.73 10.44
N PRO A 206 2.19 -9.54 10.19
CA PRO A 206 2.96 -8.82 11.21
C PRO A 206 2.08 -8.41 12.40
N TYR A 207 0.87 -7.87 12.16
CA TYR A 207 -0.06 -7.55 13.25
C TYR A 207 -0.31 -8.77 14.15
N SER A 208 -0.53 -9.96 13.56
CA SER A 208 -0.76 -11.17 14.35
C SER A 208 0.45 -11.65 15.17
N LYS A 209 1.66 -11.22 14.82
CA LYS A 209 2.90 -11.50 15.57
C LYS A 209 3.14 -10.48 16.67
N ASP A 210 2.83 -9.21 16.40
CA ASP A 210 3.15 -8.09 17.29
C ASP A 210 2.06 -7.87 18.36
N ILE A 211 0.80 -8.16 18.03
CA ILE A 211 -0.32 -8.08 18.96
C ILE A 211 -0.31 -9.30 19.88
N THR A 212 0.04 -9.08 21.15
CA THR A 212 0.26 -10.15 22.14
C THR A 212 -0.76 -10.15 23.29
N ASN A 213 -1.65 -9.15 23.36
CA ASN A 213 -2.67 -9.05 24.40
C ASN A 213 -3.82 -10.06 24.24
N TYR A 214 -3.95 -10.69 23.06
CA TYR A 214 -4.89 -11.78 22.79
C TYR A 214 -4.39 -12.64 21.62
N GLU A 215 -5.07 -13.77 21.37
CA GLU A 215 -4.76 -14.63 20.22
C GLU A 215 -5.37 -14.05 18.93
N MET A 216 -4.52 -13.38 18.15
CA MET A 216 -4.86 -12.88 16.82
C MET A 216 -4.48 -13.89 15.74
N LYS A 217 -5.34 -14.09 14.75
CA LYS A 217 -5.05 -14.95 13.61
C LYS A 217 -5.14 -14.19 12.29
N ALA A 218 -4.05 -14.18 11.54
CA ALA A 218 -4.04 -13.83 10.13
C ALA A 218 -4.29 -15.07 9.27
N THR A 219 -5.25 -15.04 8.34
CA THR A 219 -5.51 -16.14 7.40
C THR A 219 -6.01 -15.65 6.06
N VAL A 220 -5.54 -16.26 4.99
CA VAL A 220 -6.11 -16.06 3.65
C VAL A 220 -7.40 -16.89 3.54
N PRO A 221 -8.52 -16.30 3.06
CA PRO A 221 -9.75 -17.06 2.83
C PRO A 221 -9.54 -18.21 1.82
N THR A 222 -10.02 -19.40 2.18
CA THR A 222 -9.82 -20.61 1.35
C THR A 222 -10.82 -20.74 0.21
N ASP A 223 -11.95 -20.06 0.27
CA ASP A 223 -13.00 -20.05 -0.75
C ASP A 223 -12.55 -19.24 -1.96
N ARG A 224 -12.20 -17.95 -1.80
CA ARG A 224 -11.43 -17.13 -2.75
C ARG A 224 -10.84 -15.87 -2.09
N SER A 225 -9.76 -15.37 -2.67
CA SER A 225 -9.21 -14.04 -2.39
C SER A 225 -8.61 -13.45 -3.67
N ILE A 226 -8.09 -12.23 -3.62
CA ILE A 226 -7.31 -11.65 -4.72
C ILE A 226 -5.83 -11.62 -4.38
N GLN A 227 -5.03 -11.59 -5.44
CA GLN A 227 -3.60 -11.38 -5.42
C GLN A 227 -3.28 -10.18 -6.31
N SER A 228 -2.57 -9.18 -5.80
CA SER A 228 -2.14 -8.01 -6.57
C SER A 228 -0.64 -7.75 -6.44
N GLY A 229 -0.04 -7.12 -7.44
CA GLY A 229 1.38 -6.84 -7.53
C GLY A 229 1.76 -5.43 -7.07
N TYR A 230 2.83 -5.26 -6.28
CA TYR A 230 3.57 -4.00 -6.27
C TYR A 230 4.68 -4.02 -7.33
N ALA A 231 5.27 -2.88 -7.62
CA ALA A 231 6.44 -2.77 -8.48
C ALA A 231 7.32 -1.65 -7.97
N SER A 232 8.61 -1.93 -7.77
CA SER A 232 9.55 -0.86 -7.44
C SER A 232 9.84 -0.03 -8.69
N VAL A 233 10.04 1.28 -8.50
CA VAL A 233 10.47 2.22 -9.56
C VAL A 233 11.66 3.02 -9.05
N ILE A 234 12.77 3.02 -9.79
CA ILE A 234 13.90 3.91 -9.50
C ILE A 234 13.61 5.22 -10.19
N ASN A 235 13.50 6.31 -9.42
CA ASN A 235 13.31 7.64 -9.96
C ASN A 235 14.47 7.96 -10.92
N LYS A 236 14.15 8.37 -12.15
CA LYS A 236 15.15 8.80 -13.14
C LYS A 236 16.05 9.93 -12.62
N TYR A 237 15.52 10.74 -11.71
CA TYR A 237 16.19 11.87 -11.09
C TYR A 237 16.56 11.59 -9.63
N ALA A 238 16.65 10.32 -9.22
CA ALA A 238 17.12 9.97 -7.89
C ALA A 238 18.47 10.65 -7.62
N PRO A 239 18.65 11.34 -6.48
CA PRO A 239 19.93 11.94 -6.13
C PRO A 239 21.00 10.87 -5.89
N HIS A 240 20.58 9.68 -5.43
CA HIS A 240 21.44 8.52 -5.16
C HIS A 240 21.01 7.29 -6.01
N PRO A 241 21.24 7.31 -7.34
CA PRO A 241 20.74 6.29 -8.24
C PRO A 241 21.41 4.93 -8.07
N ASN A 242 22.66 4.85 -7.59
CA ASN A 242 23.33 3.57 -7.36
C ASN A 242 22.85 2.92 -6.05
N ALA A 243 22.56 3.71 -5.01
CA ALA A 243 21.96 3.25 -3.76
C ALA A 243 20.53 2.75 -3.99
N ALA A 244 19.73 3.46 -4.79
CA ALA A 244 18.41 2.98 -5.21
C ALA A 244 18.48 1.67 -6.03
N ALA A 245 19.49 1.53 -6.91
CA ALA A 245 19.72 0.30 -7.65
C ALA A 245 20.12 -0.86 -6.74
N LEU A 246 21.02 -0.63 -5.78
CA LEU A 246 21.44 -1.63 -4.81
C LEU A 246 20.31 -2.04 -3.87
N ALA A 247 19.49 -1.09 -3.41
CA ALA A 247 18.32 -1.39 -2.59
C ALA A 247 17.34 -2.31 -3.33
N ARG A 248 17.12 -2.06 -4.63
CA ARG A 248 16.36 -2.96 -5.49
C ARG A 248 17.03 -4.32 -5.64
N GLU A 249 18.34 -4.39 -5.84
CA GLU A 249 19.06 -5.67 -5.93
C GLU A 249 18.89 -6.50 -4.65
N VAL A 250 19.05 -5.88 -3.48
CA VAL A 250 18.83 -6.53 -2.18
C VAL A 250 17.38 -6.96 -2.01
N MET A 251 16.41 -6.16 -2.43
CA MET A 251 14.98 -6.53 -2.44
C MET A 251 14.71 -7.83 -3.21
N PHE A 252 15.45 -8.09 -4.29
CA PHE A 252 15.34 -9.29 -5.12
C PHE A 252 16.35 -10.40 -4.77
N SER A 253 17.23 -10.19 -3.78
CA SER A 253 18.10 -11.25 -3.26
C SER A 253 17.29 -12.32 -2.52
N ASP A 254 17.94 -13.43 -2.18
CA ASP A 254 17.31 -14.50 -1.40
C ASP A 254 16.85 -13.97 -0.03
N GLU A 255 17.64 -13.12 0.61
CA GLU A 255 17.30 -12.44 1.86
C GLU A 255 16.14 -11.45 1.69
N GLY A 256 16.17 -10.61 0.65
CA GLY A 256 15.09 -9.64 0.40
C GLY A 256 13.74 -10.29 0.12
N GLN A 257 13.74 -11.41 -0.60
CA GLN A 257 12.53 -12.22 -0.80
C GLN A 257 12.07 -12.88 0.51
N THR A 258 13.01 -13.28 1.37
CA THR A 258 12.72 -13.85 2.69
C THR A 258 12.06 -12.83 3.63
N TYR A 259 12.51 -11.58 3.67
CA TYR A 259 11.87 -10.53 4.49
C TYR A 259 10.40 -10.33 4.10
N GLN A 260 10.13 -10.14 2.80
CA GLN A 260 8.77 -9.96 2.30
C GLN A 260 7.88 -11.18 2.56
N ALA A 261 8.41 -12.39 2.38
CA ALA A 261 7.67 -13.62 2.65
C ALA A 261 7.34 -13.80 4.14
N ASN A 262 8.29 -13.49 5.03
CA ASN A 262 8.08 -13.52 6.47
C ASN A 262 7.07 -12.46 6.92
N ALA A 263 7.00 -11.34 6.21
CA ALA A 263 5.95 -10.35 6.41
C ALA A 263 4.59 -10.87 5.96
N GLY A 264 4.50 -11.88 5.09
CA GLY A 264 3.24 -12.40 4.54
C GLY A 264 3.07 -12.11 3.04
N GLY A 265 4.05 -11.50 2.37
CA GLY A 265 4.03 -11.36 0.92
C GLY A 265 4.31 -12.67 0.18
N ILE A 266 3.96 -12.74 -1.10
CA ILE A 266 4.30 -13.88 -1.95
C ILE A 266 5.56 -13.51 -2.74
N PRO A 267 6.66 -14.26 -2.59
CA PRO A 267 7.90 -14.01 -3.32
C PRO A 267 7.65 -13.90 -4.82
N THR A 268 8.31 -12.93 -5.44
CA THR A 268 8.31 -12.81 -6.89
C THR A 268 9.22 -13.86 -7.52
N ARG A 269 10.34 -14.16 -6.84
CA ARG A 269 11.27 -15.21 -7.25
C ARG A 269 10.76 -16.57 -6.80
N THR A 270 10.64 -17.48 -7.77
CA THR A 270 10.13 -18.86 -7.54
C THR A 270 11.25 -19.87 -7.31
N ASP A 271 12.51 -19.44 -7.44
CA ASP A 271 13.72 -20.24 -7.25
C ASP A 271 14.28 -20.19 -5.83
N VAL A 272 13.74 -19.33 -4.97
CA VAL A 272 14.15 -19.17 -3.55
C VAL A 272 13.36 -20.14 -2.67
N THR A 273 14.06 -20.80 -1.74
CA THR A 273 13.42 -21.60 -0.68
C THR A 273 13.33 -20.76 0.58
N ILE A 274 12.11 -20.59 1.12
CA ILE A 274 11.85 -19.76 2.29
C ILE A 274 11.22 -20.61 3.39
N ASP A 275 11.85 -20.63 4.56
CA ASP A 275 11.36 -21.39 5.71
C ASP A 275 10.02 -20.82 6.20
N GLY A 276 9.03 -21.71 6.36
CA GLY A 276 7.69 -21.33 6.86
C GLY A 276 6.77 -20.71 5.81
N PHE A 277 7.23 -20.50 4.57
CA PHE A 277 6.37 -20.09 3.47
C PHE A 277 5.63 -21.28 2.86
N ASP A 278 4.30 -21.23 2.86
CA ASP A 278 3.44 -22.26 2.26
C ASP A 278 2.67 -21.68 1.06
N PRO A 279 3.07 -21.99 -0.19
CA PRO A 279 2.38 -21.49 -1.37
C PRO A 279 0.94 -21.99 -1.50
N ASP A 280 0.59 -23.12 -0.87
CA ASP A 280 -0.77 -23.67 -0.95
C ASP A 280 -1.81 -22.80 -0.24
N GLN A 281 -1.38 -21.88 0.64
CA GLN A 281 -2.26 -20.88 1.27
C GLN A 281 -2.88 -19.92 0.25
N TYR A 282 -2.22 -19.73 -0.90
CA TYR A 282 -2.60 -18.73 -1.90
C TYR A 282 -3.16 -19.34 -3.19
N LYS A 283 -3.29 -20.67 -3.28
CA LYS A 283 -3.68 -21.37 -4.53
C LYS A 283 -5.06 -21.00 -5.09
N ASN A 284 -5.94 -20.47 -4.24
CA ASN A 284 -7.29 -20.02 -4.60
C ASN A 284 -7.38 -18.50 -4.75
N CYS A 285 -6.26 -17.77 -4.64
CA CYS A 285 -6.20 -16.36 -4.94
C CYS A 285 -6.25 -16.13 -6.45
N ILE A 286 -6.98 -15.11 -6.87
CA ILE A 286 -7.04 -14.69 -8.26
C ILE A 286 -6.03 -13.57 -8.46
N LEU A 287 -5.08 -13.76 -9.37
CA LEU A 287 -4.14 -12.71 -9.77
C LEU A 287 -4.88 -11.61 -10.54
N MET A 288 -4.76 -10.36 -10.09
CA MET A 288 -5.27 -9.18 -10.77
C MET A 288 -4.27 -8.71 -11.84
N ASP A 289 -4.20 -9.43 -12.96
CA ASP A 289 -3.27 -9.17 -14.06
C ASP A 289 -3.80 -8.19 -15.13
N ASP A 290 -5.13 -8.08 -15.26
CA ASP A 290 -5.78 -7.02 -16.04
C ASP A 290 -5.91 -5.74 -15.20
N THR A 291 -4.85 -4.94 -15.21
CA THR A 291 -4.77 -3.68 -14.44
C THR A 291 -5.85 -2.69 -14.85
N ASP A 292 -6.21 -2.63 -16.14
CA ASP A 292 -7.21 -1.69 -16.65
C ASP A 292 -8.62 -2.06 -16.17
N ALA A 293 -8.95 -3.35 -16.17
CA ALA A 293 -10.21 -3.84 -15.62
C ALA A 293 -10.28 -3.68 -14.10
N TYR A 294 -9.17 -3.99 -13.40
CA TYR A 294 -9.09 -3.86 -11.95
C TYR A 294 -9.25 -2.39 -11.51
N SER A 295 -8.55 -1.45 -12.14
CA SER A 295 -8.69 -0.02 -11.84
C SER A 295 -10.12 0.49 -12.07
N LYS A 296 -10.78 0.07 -13.16
CA LYS A 296 -12.19 0.43 -13.40
C LYS A 296 -13.12 -0.14 -12.33
N ALA A 297 -12.89 -1.39 -11.91
CA ALA A 297 -13.66 -1.98 -10.84
C ALA A 297 -13.46 -1.22 -9.51
N CYS A 298 -12.23 -0.80 -9.19
CA CYS A 298 -11.96 0.04 -8.02
C CYS A 298 -12.69 1.39 -8.08
N GLU A 299 -12.68 2.07 -9.23
CA GLU A 299 -13.42 3.32 -9.44
C GLU A 299 -14.94 3.11 -9.26
N GLU A 300 -15.49 2.02 -9.81
CA GLU A 300 -16.89 1.66 -9.64
C GLU A 300 -17.22 1.36 -8.18
N VAL A 301 -16.35 0.63 -7.46
CA VAL A 301 -16.51 0.38 -6.02
C VAL A 301 -16.64 1.69 -5.25
N VAL A 302 -15.79 2.69 -5.52
CA VAL A 302 -15.86 3.99 -4.83
C VAL A 302 -17.20 4.66 -5.08
N SER A 303 -17.61 4.74 -6.35
CA SER A 303 -18.87 5.37 -6.73
C SER A 303 -20.06 4.67 -6.07
N ARG A 304 -20.15 3.35 -6.22
CA ARG A 304 -21.25 2.55 -5.69
C ARG A 304 -21.25 2.51 -4.16
N TRP A 305 -20.09 2.51 -3.50
CA TRP A 305 -20.04 2.55 -2.03
C TRP A 305 -20.69 3.83 -1.50
N GLN A 306 -20.40 4.97 -2.10
CA GLN A 306 -21.01 6.24 -1.71
C GLN A 306 -22.53 6.29 -1.97
N GLU A 307 -23.00 5.66 -3.04
CA GLU A 307 -24.40 5.68 -3.42
C GLU A 307 -25.26 4.63 -2.68
N GLU A 308 -24.71 3.43 -2.45
CA GLU A 308 -25.48 2.26 -2.00
C GLU A 308 -25.18 1.88 -0.55
N ILE A 309 -23.94 2.07 -0.08
CA ILE A 309 -23.51 1.59 1.24
C ILE A 309 -23.47 2.72 2.26
N THR A 310 -22.81 3.84 1.96
CA THR A 310 -22.71 5.01 2.86
C THR A 310 -24.06 5.43 3.45
N PRO A 311 -25.17 5.51 2.68
CA PRO A 311 -26.48 5.87 3.24
C PRO A 311 -27.04 4.85 4.24
N LEU A 312 -26.57 3.60 4.20
CA LEU A 312 -26.99 2.51 5.09
C LEU A 312 -26.16 2.43 6.37
N LEU A 313 -24.98 3.08 6.41
CA LEU A 313 -24.11 3.11 7.59
C LEU A 313 -24.68 3.95 8.74
N VAL A 314 -25.87 4.55 8.55
CA VAL A 314 -26.55 5.42 9.51
C VAL A 314 -27.88 4.81 9.95
N GLN A 315 -27.87 4.16 11.12
CA GLN A 315 -28.94 4.20 12.12
C GLN A 315 -28.42 3.79 13.49
#